data_AF-U7Q9I4-F1
#
_entry.id   AF-U7Q9I4-F1
#
_cell.length_a   1.000
_cell.length_b   1.000
_cell.length_c   1.000
_cell.angle_alpha   90.00
_cell.angle_beta   90.00
_cell.angle_gamma   90.00
#
_symmetry.space_group_name_H-M   'P 1'
#
loop_
_entity.id
_entity.type
_entity.pdbx_description
1 polymer ?
#
loop_
_entity_poly.entity_id
_entity_poly.type
_entity_poly.pdbx_seq_one_letter_code
_entity_poly.pdbx_strand_id
1 'polypeptide(L)'
;MSLFYILGIFLIILTLGIGLYLISARRYQSSDSVANSYDEWTEDGILEFYWGEHIHLGHYGSPPERKDFLKAKEDFVHEMVRWGSLDKLPPNTTVLDVGCGIGGSSRILAQDYG
;
A
#
# COMPACT_ATOMS: atom_id res chain seq x y z
N MET A 1 -34.56 12.81 30.51
CA MET A 1 -34.94 11.42 30.19
C MET A 1 -34.69 11.06 28.73
N SER A 2 -35.17 11.83 27.74
CA SER A 2 -34.96 11.55 26.30
C SER A 2 -33.49 11.43 25.86
N LEU A 3 -32.58 12.29 26.34
CA LEU A 3 -31.17 12.26 25.95
C LEU A 3 -30.44 10.96 26.34
N PHE A 4 -30.73 10.40 27.52
CA PHE A 4 -30.12 9.15 27.97
C PHE A 4 -30.56 7.95 27.13
N TYR A 5 -31.82 7.92 26.66
CA TYR A 5 -32.29 6.89 25.74
C TYR A 5 -31.63 7.02 24.37
N ILE A 6 -31.47 8.24 23.85
CA ILE A 6 -30.78 8.47 22.57
C ILE A 6 -29.31 8.03 22.66
N LEU A 7 -28.61 8.40 23.72
CA LEU A 7 -27.22 7.98 23.96
C LEU A 7 -27.11 6.46 24.13
N GLY A 8 -28.05 5.83 24.84
CA GLY A 8 -28.09 4.38 25.00
C GLY A 8 -28.29 3.65 23.67
N ILE A 9 -29.25 4.09 22.85
CA ILE A 9 -29.49 3.54 21.51
C ILE A 9 -28.26 3.72 20.62
N PHE A 10 -27.64 4.91 20.63
CA PHE A 10 -26.43 5.18 19.86
C PHE A 10 -25.28 4.25 20.27
N LEU A 11 -25.06 4.05 21.58
CA LEU A 11 -24.02 3.14 22.08
C LEU A 11 -24.29 1.69 21.64
N ILE A 12 -25.56 1.25 21.65
CA ILE A 12 -25.94 -0.09 21.18
C ILE A 12 -25.66 -0.24 19.69
N ILE A 13 -26.05 0.74 18.87
CA ILE A 13 -25.77 0.72 17.42
C ILE A 13 -24.27 0.73 17.15
N LEU A 14 -23.51 1.55 17.88
CA LEU A 14 -22.06 1.65 17.73
C LEU A 14 -21.38 0.32 18.10
N THR A 15 -21.77 -0.28 19.23
CA THR A 15 -21.21 -1.57 19.68
C THR A 15 -21.56 -2.71 18.74
N LEU A 16 -22.80 -2.76 18.23
CA LEU A 16 -23.21 -3.71 17.20
C LEU A 16 -22.41 -3.50 15.90
N GLY A 17 -22.26 -2.25 15.46
CA GLY A 17 -21.49 -1.90 14.27
C GLY A 17 -20.03 -2.30 14.38
N ILE A 18 -19.39 -2.02 15.51
CA ILE A 18 -18.01 -2.46 15.79
C ILE A 18 -17.93 -3.98 15.82
N GLY A 19 -18.87 -4.65 16.49
CA GLY A 19 -18.91 -6.11 16.57
C GLY A 19 -19.03 -6.75 15.17
N LEU A 20 -19.95 -6.27 14.35
CA LEU A 20 -20.11 -6.73 12.97
C LEU A 20 -18.85 -6.47 12.14
N TYR A 21 -18.27 -5.29 12.21
CA TYR A 21 -17.04 -4.95 11.51
C TYR A 21 -15.91 -5.93 11.85
N LEU A 22 -15.65 -6.14 13.14
CA LEU A 22 -14.58 -7.01 13.61
C LEU A 22 -14.80 -8.49 13.27
N ILE A 23 -16.06 -8.95 13.22
CA ILE A 23 -16.38 -10.34 12.87
C ILE A 23 -16.35 -10.56 11.35
N SER A 24 -16.69 -9.54 10.56
CA SER A 24 -16.72 -9.59 9.10
C SER A 24 -15.36 -9.44 8.42
N ALA A 25 -14.31 -9.08 9.16
CA ALA A 25 -12.99 -8.88 8.60
C ALA A 25 -12.49 -10.16 7.90
N ARG A 26 -12.14 -10.04 6.61
CA ARG A 26 -11.60 -11.16 5.83
C ARG A 26 -10.32 -11.65 6.49
N ARG A 27 -10.35 -12.89 7.00
CA ARG A 27 -9.16 -13.52 7.58
C ARG A 27 -8.25 -14.02 6.46
N TYR A 28 -6.95 -14.01 6.72
CA TYR A 28 -6.00 -14.76 5.90
C TYR A 28 -6.42 -16.24 5.85
N GLN A 29 -6.41 -16.83 4.66
CA GLN A 29 -6.77 -18.24 4.46
C GLN A 29 -5.55 -19.06 4.05
N SER A 30 -4.91 -18.69 2.94
CA SER A 30 -3.72 -19.36 2.41
C SER A 30 -2.91 -18.41 1.51
N SER A 31 -1.70 -18.83 1.15
CA SER A 31 -0.90 -18.15 0.12
C SER A 31 -1.65 -18.07 -1.20
N ASP A 32 -2.37 -19.13 -1.57
CA ASP A 32 -3.15 -19.21 -2.81
C ASP A 32 -4.27 -18.16 -2.82
N SER A 33 -4.92 -17.93 -1.67
CA SER A 33 -5.94 -16.89 -1.56
C SER A 33 -5.40 -15.47 -1.77
N VAL A 34 -4.12 -15.25 -1.47
CA VAL A 34 -3.44 -13.98 -1.71
C VAL A 34 -3.03 -13.89 -3.17
N ALA A 35 -2.40 -14.94 -3.70
CA ALA A 35 -1.98 -15.03 -5.10
C ALA A 35 -3.14 -14.77 -6.05
N ASN A 36 -4.28 -15.46 -5.86
CA ASN A 36 -5.47 -15.27 -6.68
C ASN A 36 -5.97 -13.82 -6.67
N SER A 37 -5.94 -13.12 -5.53
CA SER A 37 -6.36 -11.72 -5.47
C SER A 37 -5.40 -10.79 -6.24
N TYR A 38 -4.09 -11.05 -6.21
CA TYR A 38 -3.15 -10.30 -7.04
C TYR A 38 -3.32 -10.60 -8.52
N ASP A 39 -3.57 -11.85 -8.89
CA ASP A 39 -3.82 -12.27 -10.27
C ASP A 39 -5.09 -11.59 -10.81
N GLU A 40 -6.22 -11.65 -10.07
CA GLU A 40 -7.48 -10.99 -10.44
C GLU A 40 -7.30 -9.47 -10.64
N TRP A 41 -6.62 -8.78 -9.73
CA TRP A 41 -6.40 -7.34 -9.85
C TRP A 41 -5.52 -6.96 -11.03
N THR A 42 -4.52 -7.80 -11.34
CA THR A 42 -3.62 -7.60 -12.48
C THR A 42 -4.36 -7.85 -13.80
N GLU A 43 -5.22 -8.89 -13.86
CA GLU A 43 -6.07 -9.15 -15.02
C GLU A 43 -7.07 -8.00 -15.28
N ASP A 44 -7.65 -7.45 -14.21
CA ASP A 44 -8.58 -6.32 -14.29
C ASP A 44 -7.89 -5.00 -14.71
N GLY A 45 -6.58 -4.85 -14.47
CA GLY A 45 -5.82 -3.64 -14.76
C GLY A 45 -6.21 -2.43 -13.89
N ILE A 46 -7.08 -2.62 -12.90
CA ILE A 46 -7.67 -1.53 -12.11
C ILE A 46 -6.62 -0.86 -11.22
N LEU A 47 -5.67 -1.64 -10.69
CA LEU A 47 -4.62 -1.09 -9.84
C LEU A 47 -3.58 -0.39 -10.68
N GLU A 48 -3.21 -0.89 -11.84
CA GLU A 48 -2.32 -0.22 -12.79
C GLU A 48 -2.91 1.14 -13.20
N PHE A 49 -4.22 1.20 -13.44
CA PHE A 49 -4.89 2.44 -13.79
C PHE A 49 -4.87 3.50 -12.66
N TYR A 50 -5.17 3.11 -11.41
CA TYR A 50 -5.29 4.06 -10.29
C TYR A 50 -3.98 4.26 -9.50
N TRP A 51 -3.17 3.21 -9.39
CA TRP A 51 -1.96 3.12 -8.59
C TRP A 51 -0.69 3.19 -9.44
N GLY A 52 -0.77 3.05 -10.76
CA GLY A 52 0.41 3.07 -11.63
C GLY A 52 1.27 1.83 -11.47
N GLU A 53 2.58 2.01 -11.61
CA GLU A 53 3.52 0.91 -11.85
C GLU A 53 3.85 0.04 -10.62
N HIS A 54 3.48 0.46 -9.41
CA HIS A 54 3.71 -0.33 -8.19
C HIS A 54 2.70 0.02 -7.08
N ILE A 55 2.33 -0.96 -6.24
CA ILE A 55 1.28 -0.80 -5.22
C ILE A 55 1.92 -0.56 -3.85
N HIS A 56 2.44 0.65 -3.65
CA HIS A 56 3.05 1.09 -2.38
C HIS A 56 2.47 2.43 -1.90
N LEU A 57 2.82 2.81 -0.67
CA LEU A 57 2.59 4.16 -0.16
C LEU A 57 3.44 5.19 -0.94
N GLY A 58 3.15 6.48 -0.74
CA GLY A 58 3.90 7.58 -1.34
C GLY A 58 4.67 8.42 -0.32
N HIS A 59 5.77 9.04 -0.76
CA HIS A 59 6.53 10.04 -0.01
C HIS A 59 6.16 11.45 -0.43
N TYR A 60 5.56 12.20 0.49
CA TYR A 60 5.04 13.54 0.26
C TYR A 60 5.98 14.66 0.68
N GLY A 61 7.23 14.34 1.03
CA GLY A 61 8.22 15.30 1.54
C GLY A 61 8.30 15.33 3.06
N SER A 62 9.28 16.07 3.56
CA SER A 62 9.47 16.37 4.98
C SER A 62 9.83 17.86 5.13
N PRO A 63 8.86 18.74 5.46
CA PRO A 63 7.48 18.42 5.84
C PRO A 63 6.63 17.90 4.65
N PRO A 64 5.53 17.16 4.91
CA PRO A 64 4.63 16.69 3.85
C PRO A 64 3.93 17.84 3.12
N GLU A 65 3.90 17.75 1.79
CA GLU A 65 3.26 18.72 0.90
C GLU A 65 2.29 18.02 -0.07
N ARG A 66 1.39 18.80 -0.66
CA ARG A 66 0.48 18.29 -1.70
C ARG A 66 1.29 17.90 -2.93
N LYS A 67 1.18 16.64 -3.35
CA LYS A 67 1.90 16.07 -4.49
C LYS A 67 0.96 15.19 -5.31
N ASP A 68 1.27 15.04 -6.60
CA ASP A 68 0.65 14.00 -7.42
C ASP A 68 0.87 12.61 -6.79
N PHE A 69 -0.17 11.78 -6.79
CA PHE A 69 -0.15 10.49 -6.11
C PHE A 69 0.87 9.53 -6.72
N LEU A 70 0.94 9.46 -8.06
CA LEU A 70 1.87 8.57 -8.74
C LEU A 70 3.30 9.05 -8.54
N LYS A 71 3.54 10.37 -8.63
CA LYS A 71 4.87 10.93 -8.34
C LYS A 71 5.31 10.69 -6.90
N ALA A 72 4.40 10.82 -5.92
CA ALA A 72 4.72 10.53 -4.52
C ALA A 72 5.18 9.08 -4.33
N LYS A 73 4.63 8.15 -5.11
CA LYS A 73 4.97 6.73 -5.02
C LYS A 73 6.35 6.43 -5.62
N GLU A 74 6.67 7.01 -6.78
CA GLU A 74 8.03 6.94 -7.31
C GLU A 74 9.05 7.52 -6.31
N ASP A 75 8.74 8.69 -5.74
CA ASP A 75 9.59 9.33 -4.73
C ASP A 75 9.79 8.44 -3.50
N PHE A 76 8.79 7.66 -3.11
CA PHE A 76 8.92 6.70 -2.01
C PHE A 76 9.98 5.64 -2.29
N VAL A 77 10.09 5.14 -3.53
CA VAL A 77 11.14 4.19 -3.93
C VAL A 77 12.51 4.84 -3.77
N HIS A 78 12.69 6.08 -4.25
CA HIS A 78 13.95 6.81 -4.10
C HIS A 78 14.34 7.09 -2.64
N GLU A 79 13.36 7.38 -1.78
CA GLU A 79 13.63 7.53 -0.33
C GLU A 79 14.02 6.20 0.32
N MET A 80 13.38 5.09 -0.05
CA MET A 80 13.77 3.76 0.45
C MET A 80 15.19 3.39 0.03
N VAL A 81 15.59 3.77 -1.19
CA VAL A 81 16.96 3.61 -1.68
C VAL A 81 17.95 4.40 -0.83
N ARG A 82 17.68 5.70 -0.60
CA ARG A 82 18.51 6.56 0.27
C ARG A 82 18.58 6.05 1.70
N TRP A 83 17.44 5.62 2.25
CA TRP A 83 17.34 5.09 3.59
C TRP A 83 18.16 3.81 3.76
N GLY A 84 18.09 2.90 2.78
CA GLY A 84 18.90 1.69 2.71
C GLY A 84 20.36 1.92 2.32
N SER A 85 20.75 3.16 1.99
CA SER A 85 22.07 3.50 1.42
C SER A 85 22.40 2.72 0.13
N LEU A 86 21.39 2.30 -0.62
CA LEU A 86 21.56 1.63 -1.92
C LEU A 86 22.14 2.59 -2.96
N ASP A 87 21.88 3.90 -2.82
CA ASP A 87 22.46 4.98 -3.63
C ASP A 87 23.98 5.11 -3.51
N LYS A 88 24.58 4.46 -2.51
CA LYS A 88 26.04 4.46 -2.26
C LYS A 88 26.72 3.19 -2.73
N LEU A 89 25.96 2.20 -3.21
CA LEU A 89 26.51 0.96 -3.73
C LEU A 89 27.05 1.18 -5.15
N PRO A 90 28.05 0.39 -5.58
CA PRO A 90 28.57 0.49 -6.93
C PRO A 90 27.51 0.09 -7.97
N PRO A 91 27.57 0.63 -9.20
CA PRO A 91 26.70 0.20 -10.30
C PRO A 91 26.82 -1.31 -10.57
N ASN A 92 25.74 -1.92 -11.07
CA ASN A 92 25.57 -3.36 -11.28
C ASN A 92 25.54 -4.16 -9.97
N THR A 93 25.15 -3.53 -8.86
CA THR A 93 24.91 -4.25 -7.63
C THR A 93 23.68 -5.14 -7.80
N THR A 94 23.81 -6.43 -7.45
CA THR A 94 22.67 -7.34 -7.47
C THR A 94 21.72 -7.04 -6.32
N VAL A 95 20.46 -6.71 -6.64
CA VAL A 95 19.39 -6.43 -5.68
C VAL A 95 18.30 -7.49 -5.79
N LEU A 96 17.79 -7.94 -4.65
CA LEU A 96 16.61 -8.82 -4.57
C LEU A 96 15.40 -8.01 -4.08
N ASP A 97 14.42 -7.82 -4.95
CA ASP A 97 13.13 -7.18 -4.63
C ASP A 97 12.09 -8.27 -4.28
N VAL A 98 11.90 -8.54 -2.99
CA VAL A 98 11.00 -9.59 -2.49
C VAL A 98 9.57 -9.07 -2.46
N GLY A 99 8.71 -9.62 -3.33
CA GLY A 99 7.34 -9.11 -3.51
C GLY A 99 7.28 -7.93 -4.47
N CYS A 100 8.07 -7.96 -5.54
CA CYS A 100 8.19 -6.91 -6.55
C CYS A 100 6.88 -6.58 -7.32
N GLY A 101 5.83 -7.38 -7.15
CA GLY A 101 4.55 -7.20 -7.86
C GLY A 101 4.75 -7.18 -9.37
N ILE A 102 4.14 -6.20 -10.04
CA ILE A 102 4.32 -5.94 -11.49
C ILE A 102 5.65 -5.26 -11.84
N GLY A 103 6.57 -5.12 -10.87
CA GLY A 103 7.96 -4.76 -11.09
C GLY A 103 8.28 -3.26 -11.18
N GLY A 104 7.37 -2.36 -10.80
CA GLY A 104 7.62 -0.91 -10.90
C GLY A 104 8.82 -0.43 -10.07
N SER A 105 8.96 -0.87 -8.81
CA SER A 105 10.14 -0.59 -7.99
C SER A 105 11.40 -1.15 -8.61
N SER A 106 11.36 -2.40 -9.09
CA SER A 106 12.50 -3.04 -9.73
C SER A 106 12.95 -2.31 -11.00
N ARG A 107 12.02 -1.77 -11.81
CA ARG A 107 12.34 -0.95 -12.99
C ARG A 107 13.01 0.37 -12.60
N ILE A 108 12.50 1.08 -11.58
CA ILE A 108 13.12 2.30 -11.05
C ILE A 108 14.54 2.00 -10.55
N LEU A 109 14.71 0.91 -9.79
CA LEU A 109 16.02 0.49 -9.28
C LEU A 109 17.01 0.22 -10.41
N ALA A 110 16.62 -0.56 -11.41
CA ALA A 110 17.48 -0.88 -12.55
C ALA A 110 17.80 0.36 -13.41
N GLN A 111 16.83 1.25 -13.61
CA GLN A 111 16.99 2.44 -14.45
C GLN A 111 17.87 3.50 -13.79
N ASP A 112 17.66 3.77 -12.50
CA ASP A 112 18.24 4.94 -11.83
C ASP A 112 19.44 4.59 -10.93
N TYR A 113 19.62 3.32 -10.57
CA TYR A 113 20.67 2.88 -9.64
C TYR A 113 21.62 1.80 -10.20
N GLY A 114 21.35 1.28 -11.40
CA GLY A 114 22.32 0.50 -12.20
C GLY A 114 22.37 -0.98 -11.87
#